data_AF-A0A7C5HUT4-F1
#
_entry.id   AF-A0A7C5HUT4-F1
#
_cell.length_a   1.000
_cell.length_b   1.000
_cell.length_c   1.000
_cell.angle_alpha   90.00
_cell.angle_beta   90.00
_cell.angle_gamma   90.00
#
_symmetry.space_group_name_H-M   'P 1'
#
loop_
_entity.id
_entity.type
_entity.pdbx_description
1 polymer ?
#
loop_
_entity_poly.entity_id
_entity_poly.type
_entity_poly.pdbx_seq_one_letter_code
_entity_poly.pdbx_strand_id
1 'polypeptide(L)'
;MTEEHKGRNTFEGYHITEDDEIEKALQEYKAADERLWDLTSRYLYPPEDVPHQGTRELVFPNVAARDEFYEARRLARETQERYEAVAKQKQTSPAERPAGDSDA
;
A
#
# COMPACT_ATOMS: atom_id res chain seq x y z
N MET A 1 34.45 6.94 -42.98
CA MET A 1 33.45 5.86 -42.80
C MET A 1 33.18 5.72 -41.32
N THR A 2 31.88 5.71 -40.99
CA THR A 2 31.22 5.35 -39.72
C THR A 2 31.50 6.19 -38.46
N GLU A 3 30.72 7.26 -38.35
CA GLU A 3 30.11 7.68 -37.08
C GLU A 3 29.24 6.52 -36.54
N GLU A 4 29.38 6.18 -35.26
CA GLU A 4 28.31 5.53 -34.50
C GLU A 4 28.20 6.20 -33.14
N HIS A 5 27.28 7.17 -33.07
CA HIS A 5 26.70 7.65 -31.84
C HIS A 5 26.03 6.48 -31.12
N LYS A 6 26.69 5.97 -30.09
CA LYS A 6 26.11 5.02 -29.14
C LYS A 6 25.10 5.78 -28.28
N GLY A 7 23.89 5.93 -28.84
CA GLY A 7 22.73 6.46 -28.16
C GLY A 7 22.52 5.71 -26.86
N ARG A 8 22.81 6.39 -25.75
CA ARG A 8 22.30 6.00 -24.44
C ARG A 8 20.79 6.07 -24.55
N ASN A 9 20.17 4.91 -24.75
CA ASN A 9 18.73 4.76 -24.70
C ASN A 9 18.33 4.84 -23.21
N THR A 10 18.40 6.03 -22.62
CA THR A 10 17.62 6.36 -21.42
C THR A 10 16.18 6.35 -21.89
N PHE A 11 15.54 5.21 -21.76
CA PHE A 11 14.09 5.12 -21.88
C PHE A 11 13.55 5.96 -20.72
N GLU A 12 13.30 7.24 -20.98
CA GLU A 12 12.50 8.12 -20.13
C GLU A 12 11.06 7.60 -20.17
N GLY A 13 10.86 6.45 -19.52
CA GLY A 13 9.53 5.95 -19.22
C GLY A 13 8.88 6.99 -18.33
N TYR A 14 7.82 7.61 -18.86
CA TYR A 14 6.90 8.52 -18.19
C TYR A 14 6.87 8.30 -16.66
N HIS A 15 7.67 9.06 -15.91
CA HIS A 15 7.41 9.28 -14.49
C HIS A 15 6.21 10.21 -14.43
N ILE A 16 5.01 9.63 -14.54
CA ILE A 16 3.78 10.34 -14.27
C ILE A 16 3.81 10.57 -12.76
N THR A 17 4.03 11.80 -12.31
CA THR A 17 4.06 12.20 -10.88
C THR A 17 2.86 11.70 -10.08
N GLU A 18 1.76 11.36 -10.75
CA GLU A 18 0.55 10.81 -10.14
C GLU A 18 0.65 9.30 -9.81
N ASP A 19 1.63 8.57 -10.36
CA ASP A 19 1.92 7.19 -9.97
C ASP A 19 2.79 7.15 -8.70
N ASP A 20 3.61 8.18 -8.47
CA ASP A 20 4.42 8.33 -7.26
C ASP A 20 3.54 8.46 -5.99
N GLU A 21 2.39 9.12 -6.09
CA GLU A 21 1.45 9.27 -4.97
C GLU A 21 0.78 7.93 -4.61
N ILE A 22 0.42 7.12 -5.60
CA ILE A 22 -0.13 5.77 -5.39
C ILE A 22 0.93 4.88 -4.80
N GLU A 23 2.14 4.89 -5.36
CA GLU A 23 3.24 4.06 -4.89
C GLU A 23 3.60 4.43 -3.44
N LYS A 24 3.68 5.72 -3.13
CA LYS A 24 3.91 6.18 -1.76
C LYS A 24 2.79 5.74 -0.81
N ALA A 25 1.53 5.93 -1.18
CA ALA A 25 0.40 5.50 -0.36
C ALA A 25 0.39 3.98 -0.13
N LEU A 26 0.77 3.21 -1.15
CA LEU A 26 0.91 1.75 -1.06
C LEU A 26 2.07 1.35 -0.13
N GLN A 27 3.21 2.01 -0.21
CA GLN A 27 4.35 1.76 0.68
C GLN A 27 4.02 2.09 2.14
N GLU A 28 3.33 3.21 2.39
CA GLU A 28 2.85 3.58 3.72
C GLU A 28 1.87 2.53 4.28
N TYR A 29 0.94 2.05 3.46
CA TYR A 29 0.02 0.99 3.84
C TYR A 29 0.75 -0.31 4.18
N LYS A 30 1.68 -0.76 3.34
CA LYS A 30 2.47 -1.99 3.59
C LYS A 30 3.24 -1.91 4.89
N ALA A 31 3.93 -0.79 5.15
CA ALA A 31 4.68 -0.62 6.39
C ALA A 31 3.78 -0.64 7.64
N ALA A 32 2.58 -0.05 7.54
CA ALA A 32 1.61 -0.07 8.63
C ALA A 32 1.01 -1.47 8.85
N ASP A 33 0.74 -2.21 7.77
CA ASP A 33 0.22 -3.58 7.80
C ASP A 33 1.27 -4.57 8.36
N GLU A 34 2.53 -4.46 7.93
CA GLU A 34 3.64 -5.23 8.48
C GLU A 34 3.78 -5.02 9.99
N ARG A 35 3.71 -3.76 10.44
CA ARG A 35 3.77 -3.46 11.88
C ARG A 35 2.58 -4.08 12.63
N LEU A 36 1.38 -4.02 12.07
CA LEU A 36 0.20 -4.64 12.67
C LEU A 36 0.35 -6.16 12.72
N TRP A 37 0.86 -6.78 11.66
CA TRP A 37 1.13 -8.21 11.59
C TRP A 37 2.14 -8.65 12.65
N ASP A 38 3.25 -7.92 12.80
CA ASP A 38 4.27 -8.20 13.80
C ASP A 38 3.71 -8.15 15.23
N LEU A 39 2.90 -7.13 15.55
CA LEU A 39 2.27 -7.01 16.86
C LEU A 39 1.19 -8.07 17.06
N THR A 40 0.41 -8.39 16.02
CA THR A 40 -0.58 -9.48 16.06
C THR A 40 0.11 -10.79 16.39
N SER A 41 1.19 -11.14 15.69
CA SER A 41 1.96 -12.36 15.90
C SER A 41 2.59 -12.40 17.29
N ARG A 42 3.09 -11.26 17.78
CA ARG A 42 3.68 -11.13 19.12
C ARG A 42 2.66 -11.36 20.24
N TYR A 43 1.43 -10.90 20.07
CA TYR A 43 0.39 -10.97 21.11
C TYR A 43 -0.60 -12.13 20.91
N LEU A 44 -0.43 -12.95 19.88
CA LEU A 44 -1.29 -14.10 19.62
C LEU A 44 -1.02 -15.22 20.64
N TYR A 45 -2.05 -15.65 21.36
CA TYR A 45 -1.99 -16.77 22.29
C TYR A 45 -2.86 -17.95 21.85
N PRO A 46 -2.40 -19.20 22.02
CA PRO A 46 -1.00 -19.59 22.24
C PRO A 46 -0.17 -19.40 20.95
N PRO A 47 1.13 -19.05 21.05
CA PRO A 47 1.99 -18.81 19.89
C PRO A 47 2.30 -20.14 19.19
N GLU A 48 1.67 -20.35 18.05
CA GLU A 48 1.90 -21.34 16.97
C GLU A 48 2.03 -22.86 17.29
N ASP A 49 2.13 -23.32 18.54
CA ASP A 49 2.38 -24.74 18.87
C ASP A 49 1.21 -25.48 19.55
N VAL A 50 -0.04 -25.21 19.17
CA VAL A 50 -1.18 -25.99 19.69
C VAL A 50 -2.06 -26.53 18.57
N PRO A 51 -2.11 -27.87 18.36
CA PRO A 51 -2.93 -28.53 17.34
C PRO A 51 -4.43 -28.55 17.68
N HIS A 52 -4.86 -27.83 18.72
CA HIS A 52 -6.23 -27.82 19.20
C HIS A 52 -6.87 -26.44 18.99
N GLN A 53 -8.11 -26.48 18.47
CA GLN A 53 -9.00 -25.35 18.17
C GLN A 53 -9.40 -24.55 19.43
N GLY A 54 -8.42 -24.02 20.16
CA GLY A 54 -8.63 -22.99 21.17
C GLY A 54 -8.62 -21.64 20.48
N THR A 55 -9.63 -20.82 20.76
CA THR A 55 -9.79 -19.47 20.22
C THR A 55 -8.46 -18.71 20.22
N ARG A 56 -8.04 -18.23 19.04
CA ARG A 56 -6.90 -17.33 18.91
C ARG A 56 -7.26 -16.02 19.62
N GLU A 57 -6.64 -15.78 20.77
CA GLU A 57 -6.88 -14.57 21.57
C GLU A 57 -5.63 -13.69 21.56
N LEU A 58 -5.86 -12.38 21.48
CA LEU A 58 -4.79 -11.39 21.65
C LEU A 58 -4.60 -11.13 23.14
N VAL A 59 -3.42 -11.47 23.66
CA VAL A 59 -3.06 -11.28 25.06
C VAL A 59 -1.96 -10.24 25.15
N PHE A 60 -2.27 -9.12 25.81
CA PHE A 60 -1.33 -8.01 25.98
C PHE A 60 -0.69 -8.05 27.38
N PRO A 61 0.63 -7.88 27.50
CA PRO A 61 1.32 -7.92 28.79
C PRO A 61 1.01 -6.71 29.68
N ASN A 62 0.61 -5.57 29.10
CA ASN A 62 0.22 -4.37 29.82
C ASN A 62 -0.65 -3.46 28.93
N VAL A 63 -1.15 -2.37 29.52
CA VAL A 63 -2.00 -1.39 28.83
C VAL A 63 -1.25 -0.71 27.68
N ALA A 64 0.03 -0.37 27.86
CA ALA A 64 0.83 0.27 26.81
C ALA A 64 0.99 -0.61 25.56
N ALA A 65 1.18 -1.91 25.72
CA ALA A 65 1.26 -2.89 24.63
C ALA A 65 -0.08 -3.04 23.89
N ARG A 66 -1.19 -3.00 24.63
CA ARG A 66 -2.53 -2.99 24.05
C ARG A 66 -2.77 -1.72 23.24
N ASP A 67 -2.41 -0.57 23.80
CA ASP A 67 -2.59 0.73 23.15
C ASP A 67 -1.70 0.84 21.90
N GLU A 68 -0.46 0.34 21.95
CA GLU A 68 0.42 0.24 20.78
C GLU A 68 -0.22 -0.59 19.66
N PHE A 69 -0.80 -1.75 19.98
CA PHE A 69 -1.49 -2.57 19.01
C PHE A 69 -2.69 -1.86 18.38
N TYR A 70 -3.52 -1.19 19.19
CA TYR A 70 -4.68 -0.48 18.66
C TYR A 70 -4.30 0.74 17.82
N GLU A 71 -3.23 1.45 18.17
CA GLU A 71 -2.68 2.53 17.34
C GLU A 71 -2.14 2.00 16.01
N ALA A 72 -1.40 0.88 16.01
CA ALA A 72 -0.95 0.24 14.78
C ALA A 72 -2.13 -0.19 13.91
N ARG A 73 -3.18 -0.76 14.51
CA ARG A 73 -4.42 -1.14 13.81
C ARG A 73 -5.14 0.06 13.21
N ARG A 74 -5.23 1.17 13.96
CA ARG A 74 -5.82 2.42 13.49
C ARG A 74 -5.04 2.96 12.29
N LEU A 75 -3.71 3.00 12.40
CA LEU A 75 -2.84 3.50 11.34
C LEU A 75 -2.95 2.66 10.06
N ALA A 76 -2.91 1.33 10.17
CA ALA A 76 -3.05 0.43 9.03
C ALA A 76 -4.36 0.69 8.26
N ARG A 77 -5.47 0.85 8.99
CA ARG A 77 -6.77 1.19 8.40
C ARG A 77 -6.76 2.56 7.71
N GLU A 78 -6.22 3.58 8.37
CA GLU A 78 -6.14 4.93 7.77
C GLU A 78 -5.29 4.96 6.51
N THR A 79 -4.18 4.22 6.48
CA THR A 79 -3.33 4.11 5.29
C THR A 79 -3.99 3.30 4.18
N GLN A 80 -4.76 2.25 4.53
CA GLN A 80 -5.55 1.49 3.57
C GLN A 80 -6.62 2.37 2.91
N GLU A 81 -7.38 3.12 3.71
CA GLU A 81 -8.42 4.01 3.22
C GLU A 81 -7.83 5.10 2.30
N ARG A 82 -6.64 5.65 2.65
CA ARG A 82 -5.91 6.58 1.79
C ARG A 82 -5.49 5.94 0.46
N TYR A 83 -4.87 4.77 0.49
CA TYR A 83 -4.50 4.04 -0.72
C TYR A 83 -5.73 3.76 -1.61
N GLU A 84 -6.82 3.27 -1.04
CA GLU A 84 -8.06 3.01 -1.78
C GLU A 84 -8.65 4.28 -2.40
N ALA A 85 -8.58 5.42 -1.71
CA ALA A 85 -9.06 6.69 -2.24
C ALA A 85 -8.26 7.13 -3.48
N VAL A 86 -6.94 7.07 -3.43
CA VAL A 86 -6.07 7.42 -4.57
C VAL A 86 -6.26 6.42 -5.72
N ALA A 87 -6.36 5.12 -5.42
CA ALA A 87 -6.60 4.09 -6.41
C ALA A 87 -7.97 4.22 -7.12
N LYS A 88 -9.04 4.58 -6.38
CA LYS A 88 -10.38 4.80 -6.94
C LYS A 88 -10.42 6.03 -7.86
N GLN A 89 -9.72 7.11 -7.51
CA GLN A 89 -9.64 8.30 -8.38
C GLN A 89 -9.03 7.95 -9.75
N LYS A 90 -8.03 7.06 -9.77
CA LYS A 90 -7.36 6.61 -11.00
C LYS A 90 -8.24 5.71 -11.88
N GLN A 91 -9.05 4.83 -11.28
CA GLN A 91 -10.00 4.00 -12.04
C GLN A 91 -11.17 4.80 -12.62
N THR A 92 -11.51 5.94 -12.01
CA THR A 92 -12.66 6.77 -12.42
C THR A 92 -12.29 7.88 -13.40
N SER A 93 -11.02 7.96 -13.81
CA SER A 93 -10.57 8.77 -14.94
C SER A 93 -10.44 7.90 -16.19
N PRO A 94 -11.53 7.51 -16.88
CA PRO A 94 -11.41 7.22 -18.29
C PRO A 94 -11.03 8.54 -18.95
N ALA A 95 -9.92 8.50 -19.71
CA ALA A 95 -9.49 9.57 -20.58
C ALA A 95 -10.66 10.46 -21.03
N GLU A 96 -10.56 11.77 -20.79
CA GLU A 96 -11.15 12.76 -21.66
C GLU A 96 -10.84 12.30 -23.09
N ARG A 97 -11.81 11.67 -23.74
CA ARG A 97 -11.78 11.55 -25.19
C ARG A 97 -11.84 13.01 -25.65
N PRO A 98 -10.85 13.53 -26.38
CA PRO A 98 -11.16 14.65 -27.25
C PRO A 98 -12.15 14.06 -28.25
N ALA A 99 -13.44 14.24 -28.01
CA ALA A 99 -14.43 14.14 -29.06
C ALA A 99 -14.12 15.30 -29.99
N GLY A 100 -13.18 15.06 -30.91
CA GLY A 100 -12.87 15.97 -31.99
C GLY A 100 -14.18 16.31 -32.68
N ASP A 101 -14.35 17.61 -32.90
CA ASP A 101 -15.29 18.16 -33.86
C ASP A 101 -15.26 17.30 -35.12
N SER A 102 -16.29 16.47 -35.29
CA SER A 102 -16.65 15.94 -36.60
C SER A 102 -17.62 16.94 -37.21
N ASP A 103 -17.05 18.04 -37.71
CA ASP A 103 -17.72 18.93 -38.64
C ASP A 103 -17.39 18.40 -40.05
N ALA A 104 -18.35 17.68 -40.67
CA ALA A 104 -18.41 17.36 -42.10
C ALA A 104 -19.77 16.78 -42.50
#